data_AF-W1V257-F1
#
_entry.id   AF-W1V257-F1
#
_cell.length_a   1.000
_cell.length_b   1.000
_cell.length_c   1.000
_cell.angle_alpha   90.00
_cell.angle_beta   90.00
_cell.angle_gamma   90.00
#
_symmetry.space_group_name_H-M   'P 1'
#
loop_
_entity.id
_entity.type
_entity.pdbx_description
1 polymer ?
#
loop_
_entity_poly.entity_id
_entity_poly.type
_entity_poly.pdbx_seq_one_letter_code
_entity_poly.pdbx_strand_id
1 'polypeptide(L)' 'MFLKIFNLIFWVGMIFFLGGITFMFVMDPEVTSDEFWIYFYGSAYIISGVFMLGWYFIYKLLKK' A
#
# COMPACT_ATOMS: atom_id res chain seq x y z
N MET A 1 -22.26 -0.03 -1.20
CA MET A 1 -21.58 -1.09 -0.41
C MET A 1 -20.13 -1.28 -0.86
N PHE A 2 -19.89 -1.45 -2.16
CA PHE A 2 -18.55 -1.66 -2.75
C PHE A 2 -17.52 -0.56 -2.42
N LEU A 3 -17.86 0.73 -2.56
CA LEU A 3 -16.97 1.84 -2.16
C LEU A 3 -16.51 1.77 -0.70
N LYS A 4 -17.39 1.34 0.22
CA LYS A 4 -17.04 1.19 1.64
C LYS A 4 -16.05 0.03 1.83
N ILE A 5 -16.24 -1.08 1.12
CA ILE A 5 -15.34 -2.24 1.13
C ILE A 5 -13.98 -1.85 0.55
N PHE A 6 -13.95 -1.15 -0.58
CA PHE A 6 -12.70 -0.67 -1.19
C PHE A 6 -11.94 0.28 -0.24
N ASN A 7 -12.66 1.22 0.39
CA ASN A 7 -12.05 2.14 1.34
C ASN A 7 -11.51 1.40 2.58
N LEU A 8 -12.22 0.38 3.06
CA LEU A 8 -11.74 -0.48 4.16
C LEU A 8 -10.46 -1.22 3.75
N ILE A 9 -10.44 -1.86 2.58
CA ILE A 9 -9.26 -2.55 2.04
C ILE A 9 -8.09 -1.59 1.91
N PHE A 10 -8.35 -0.36 1.44
CA PHE A 10 -7.35 0.69 1.35
C PHE A 10 -6.70 0.99 2.70
N TRP A 11 -7.52 1.30 3.71
CA TRP A 11 -7.01 1.62 5.05
C TRP A 11 -6.27 0.45 5.69
N VAL A 12 -6.80 -0.77 5.55
CA VAL A 12 -6.14 -1.99 6.04
C VAL A 12 -4.78 -2.16 5.36
N GLY A 13 -4.71 -2.02 4.03
CA GLY A 13 -3.45 -2.07 3.29
C GLY A 13 -2.42 -1.03 3.75
N MET A 14 -2.85 0.20 4.01
CA MET A 14 -1.98 1.26 4.53
C MET A 14 -1.44 0.96 5.93
N ILE A 15 -2.26 0.38 6.81
CA ILE A 15 -1.82 -0.05 8.15
C ILE A 15 -0.79 -1.17 8.03
N PHE A 16 -1.01 -2.17 7.18
CA PHE A 16 -0.04 -3.24 6.95
C PHE A 16 1.27 -2.73 6.34
N PHE A 17 1.20 -1.78 5.41
CA PHE A 17 2.38 -1.15 4.82
C PHE A 17 3.22 -0.42 5.88
N LEU A 18 2.60 0.47 6.66
CA LEU A 18 3.29 1.21 7.71
C LEU A 18 3.81 0.28 8.82
N GLY A 19 3.01 -0.73 9.19
CA GLY A 19 3.39 -1.76 10.15
C GLY A 19 4.58 -2.58 9.67
N GLY A 20 4.59 -3.01 8.41
CA GLY A 20 5.70 -3.77 7.81
C GLY A 20 7.00 -2.96 7.76
N ILE A 21 6.92 -1.68 7.40
CA ILE A 21 8.07 -0.77 7.45
C ILE A 21 8.60 -0.61 8.88
N THR A 22 7.71 -0.43 9.85
CA THR A 22 8.10 -0.30 11.27
C THR A 22 8.75 -1.59 11.76
N PHE A 23 8.22 -2.75 11.37
CA PHE A 23 8.75 -4.05 11.75
C PHE A 23 10.13 -4.32 11.17
N MET A 24 10.40 -3.85 9.94
CA MET A 24 11.71 -3.94 9.30
C MET A 24 12.79 -3.26 10.16
N PHE A 25 12.53 -2.06 10.67
CA PHE A 25 13.46 -1.35 11.57
C PHE A 25 13.63 -2.01 12.94
N VAL A 26 12.61 -2.70 13.44
CA VAL A 26 12.68 -3.41 14.74
C VAL A 26 13.45 -4.71 14.63
N MET A 27 13.29 -5.45 13.52
CA MET A 27 13.93 -6.76 13.32
C MET A 27 15.38 -6.63 12.86
N ASP A 28 15.70 -5.57 12.12
CA ASP A 28 17.06 -5.31 11.67
C ASP A 28 17.41 -3.82 11.91
N PRO A 29 17.97 -3.48 13.07
CA PRO A 29 18.37 -2.11 13.38
C PRO A 29 19.59 -1.63 12.56
N GLU A 30 20.26 -2.52 11.83
CA GLU A 30 21.39 -2.20 10.96
C GLU A 30 20.97 -1.94 9.51
N VAL A 31 19.66 -2.00 9.21
CA VAL A 31 19.12 -1.68 7.88
C VAL A 31 19.69 -0.35 7.39
N THR A 32 20.38 -0.41 6.26
CA THR A 32 20.99 0.77 5.68
C THR A 32 19.92 1.68 5.07
N SER A 33 20.22 2.97 4.94
CA SER A 33 19.29 3.92 4.30
C SER A 33 18.91 3.45 2.90
N ASP A 34 19.85 2.89 2.15
CA ASP A 34 19.65 2.49 0.76
C ASP A 34 18.70 1.29 0.67
N GLU A 35 18.88 0.28 1.53
CA GLU A 35 17.96 -0.86 1.62
C GLU A 35 16.57 -0.39 2.03
N PHE A 36 16.47 0.47 3.05
CA PHE A 36 15.19 1.04 3.46
C PHE A 36 14.47 1.71 2.30
N TRP A 37 15.15 2.57 1.54
CA TRP A 37 14.54 3.27 0.42
C TRP A 37 14.08 2.31 -0.68
N ILE A 38 14.86 1.26 -0.99
CA ILE A 38 14.46 0.26 -1.98
C ILE A 38 13.18 -0.46 -1.54
N TYR A 39 13.12 -0.92 -0.28
CA TYR A 39 11.93 -1.61 0.23
C TYR A 39 10.74 -0.66 0.31
N PHE A 40 10.92 0.55 0.81
CA PHE A 40 9.86 1.56 0.94
C PHE A 40 9.29 1.98 -0.41
N TYR A 41 10.14 2.42 -1.34
CA TYR A 41 9.68 2.87 -2.67
C TYR A 41 9.16 1.71 -3.51
N GLY A 42 9.79 0.54 -3.45
CA GLY A 42 9.33 -0.65 -4.18
C GLY A 42 7.93 -1.08 -3.73
N SER A 43 7.70 -1.17 -2.42
CA SER A 43 6.39 -1.54 -1.89
C SER A 43 5.35 -0.43 -2.10
N ALA A 44 5.72 0.85 -1.94
CA ALA A 44 4.84 1.97 -2.25
C ALA A 44 4.41 1.99 -3.72
N TYR A 45 5.31 1.66 -4.66
CA TYR A 45 5.01 1.59 -6.09
C TYR A 45 3.98 0.49 -6.40
N ILE A 46 4.18 -0.72 -5.86
CA ILE A 46 3.27 -1.85 -6.06
C ILE A 46 1.88 -1.53 -5.50
N ILE A 47 1.82 -1.03 -4.27
CA ILE A 47 0.57 -0.69 -3.59
C ILE A 47 -0.17 0.41 -4.36
N SER A 48 0.55 1.43 -4.82
CA SER A 48 -0.02 2.50 -5.65
C SER A 48 -0.59 1.98 -6.96
N GLY A 49 0.09 1.04 -7.62
CA GLY A 49 -0.40 0.37 -8.83
C GLY A 49 -1.71 -0.38 -8.61
N VAL A 50 -1.78 -1.18 -7.55
CA VAL A 50 -3.00 -1.93 -7.18
C VAL A 50 -4.17 -0.98 -6.91
N PHE A 51 -3.94 0.12 -6.19
CA PHE A 51 -4.99 1.09 -5.90
C PHE A 51 -5.44 1.88 -7.13
N MET A 52 -4.53 2.28 -8.01
CA MET A 52 -4.89 2.94 -9.28
C MET A 52 -5.76 2.05 -10.16
N LEU A 53 -5.42 0.76 -10.27
CA LEU A 53 -6.24 -0.21 -11.01
C LEU A 53 -7.61 -0.39 -10.35
N GLY A 54 -7.65 -0.56 -9.03
CA GLY A 54 -8.91 -0.65 -8.27
C GLY A 54 -9.80 0.58 -8.50
N TRP A 55 -9.22 1.79 -8.46
CA TRP A 55 -9.95 3.02 -8.71
C TRP A 55 -10.47 3.11 -10.14
N TYR A 56 -9.67 2.72 -11.14
CA TYR A 56 -10.08 2.69 -12.54
C TYR A 56 -11.32 1.80 -12.74
N PHE A 57 -11.35 0.60 -12.14
CA PHE A 57 -12.51 -0.28 -12.23
C PHE A 57 -13.74 0.31 -11.55
N ILE A 58 -13.59 0.95 -10.38
CA ILE A 58 -14.70 1.63 -9.72
C ILE A 58 -15.23 2.79 -10.56
N TYR A 59 -14.35 3.63 -11.10
CA TYR A 59 -14.74 4.73 -11.97
C TYR A 59 -15.56 4.22 -13.16
N LYS A 60 -15.10 3.13 -13.80
CA LYS A 60 -15.82 2.51 -14.93
C LYS A 60 -17.17 1.92 -14.51
N LEU A 61 -17.29 1.37 -13.31
CA LEU A 61 -18.55 0.86 -12.75
C LEU A 61 -19.55 1.97 -12.42
N LEU A 62 -19.09 3.11 -11.89
CA LEU A 62 -19.93 4.24 -11.51
C LEU A 62 -20.42 5.08 -12.70
N LYS A 63 -19.71 5.00 -13.84
CA LYS A 63 -20.09 5.69 -15.08
C LYS A 63 -21.14 4.95 -15.91
N LYS A 64 -21.46 3.71 -15.54
CA LYS A 64 -22.55 2.90 -16.10
C LYS A 64 -23.83 3.18 -15.31
#